data_AF-A0A659QVG5-F1
#
_entry.id   AF-A0A659QVG5-F1
#
_cell.length_a   1.000
_cell.length_b   1.000
_cell.length_c   1.000
_cell.angle_alpha   90.00
_cell.angle_beta   90.00
_cell.angle_gamma   90.00
#
_symmetry.space_group_name_H-M   'P 1'
#
loop_
_entity.id
_entity.type
_entity.pdbx_description
1 polymer ?
#
loop_
_entity_poly.entity_id
_entity_poly.type
_entity_poly.pdbx_seq_one_letter_code
_entity_poly.pdbx_strand_id
1 'polypeptide(L)'
;SPAPGTQLRWMAALAVVIAFCSASQDIVFDAWKTDVLPAEERGAGAAISGLGYRLGMLVSGGLALWLADRWLGWQGMYWLMAALLIPCIIATLLAPEPTDTIPSPKSLEQAVVAPLRDFFGRNNAWLILLLIVLYKLGDAFAMSLTTTFLIRGVGFDAGEVGVVNKTLGLLATIVGALYGGILMQRLSLFRALLIFGILQGASNAGYWLLSITDKNMFSMGAAVFFENLCGGMGTAAFVALLMTLCNKSFSATQFALLSALSAVGRVYVGPVAGWFVEAHGWPTFYLFSVVAAVPGLLLLLVCRQTLEYSWQNERFIPRTQYRGAYNFALSILLAGVALLAVWVLLLTMNALDYTNFSFLSGLLETAVAVAVCGIVFGGLLDYLALRKTRLL
;
A
#
# COMPACT_ATOMS: atom_id res chain seq x y z
N SER A 1 -40.38 -2.90 22.25
CA SER A 1 -39.07 -2.99 21.56
C SER A 1 -39.31 -3.12 20.06
N PRO A 2 -38.95 -2.16 19.21
CA PRO A 2 -39.19 -2.26 17.77
C PRO A 2 -38.26 -3.31 17.16
N ALA A 3 -38.73 -3.98 16.11
CA ALA A 3 -38.09 -5.15 15.50
C ALA A 3 -36.67 -4.87 14.96
N PRO A 4 -35.73 -5.82 15.10
CA PRO A 4 -34.32 -5.67 14.69
C PRO A 4 -34.07 -5.43 13.19
N GLY A 5 -35.08 -5.61 12.32
CA GLY A 5 -34.92 -5.44 10.86
C GLY A 5 -34.89 -3.99 10.36
N THR A 6 -35.57 -3.06 11.03
CA THR A 6 -35.67 -1.65 10.56
C THR A 6 -34.45 -0.82 10.97
N GLN A 7 -33.86 -1.12 12.13
CA GLN A 7 -32.64 -0.46 12.61
C GLN A 7 -31.40 -0.90 11.84
N LEU A 8 -31.36 -2.16 11.37
CA LEU A 8 -30.26 -2.69 10.57
C LEU A 8 -30.05 -1.91 9.27
N ARG A 9 -31.13 -1.52 8.59
CA ARG A 9 -31.07 -0.73 7.34
C ARG A 9 -30.49 0.67 7.59
N TRP A 10 -30.92 1.34 8.66
CA TRP A 10 -30.39 2.65 9.05
C TRP A 10 -28.93 2.58 9.48
N MET A 11 -28.56 1.55 10.25
CA MET A 11 -27.18 1.32 10.65
C MET A 11 -26.28 1.07 9.43
N ALA A 12 -26.74 0.25 8.47
CA ALA A 12 -26.02 0.00 7.23
C ALA A 12 -25.87 1.28 6.39
N ALA A 13 -26.94 2.07 6.25
CA ALA A 13 -26.89 3.34 5.52
C ALA A 13 -25.90 4.32 6.17
N LEU A 14 -25.91 4.45 7.50
CA LEU A 14 -24.96 5.29 8.24
C LEU A 14 -23.52 4.79 8.08
N ALA A 15 -23.30 3.47 8.15
CA ALA A 15 -21.98 2.89 7.94
C ALA A 15 -21.44 3.17 6.54
N VAL A 16 -22.29 3.12 5.51
CA VAL A 16 -21.92 3.46 4.13
C VAL A 16 -21.54 4.94 4.01
N VAL A 17 -22.33 5.84 4.61
CA VAL A 17 -22.01 7.28 4.59
C VAL A 17 -20.69 7.55 5.31
N ILE A 18 -20.47 6.96 6.48
CA ILE A 18 -19.22 7.12 7.23
C ILE A 18 -18.03 6.58 6.43
N ALA A 19 -18.15 5.40 5.83
CA ALA A 19 -17.09 4.82 5.01
C ALA A 19 -16.77 5.68 3.77
N PHE A 20 -17.80 6.22 3.11
CA PHE A 20 -17.63 7.11 1.96
C PHE A 20 -16.93 8.42 2.35
N CYS A 21 -17.36 9.05 3.45
CA CYS A 21 -16.74 10.27 3.97
C CYS A 21 -15.29 10.02 4.43
N SER A 22 -15.03 8.90 5.11
CA SER A 22 -13.68 8.51 5.55
C SER A 22 -12.74 8.32 4.37
N ALA A 23 -13.16 7.56 3.35
CA ALA A 23 -12.35 7.35 2.15
C ALA A 23 -12.06 8.66 1.40
N SER A 24 -13.03 9.57 1.36
CA SER A 24 -12.86 10.89 0.76
C SER A 24 -11.86 11.74 1.56
N GLN A 25 -11.96 11.73 2.89
CA GLN A 25 -11.05 12.45 3.78
C GLN A 25 -9.61 11.93 3.68
N ASP A 26 -9.44 10.60 3.61
CA ASP A 26 -8.12 9.97 3.46
C ASP A 26 -7.44 10.42 2.15
N ILE A 27 -8.17 10.42 1.03
CA ILE A 27 -7.65 10.87 -0.26
C ILE A 27 -7.29 12.36 -0.23
N VAL A 28 -8.15 13.21 0.35
CA VAL A 28 -7.89 14.65 0.45
C VAL A 28 -6.67 14.94 1.33
N PHE A 29 -6.54 14.23 2.45
CA PHE A 29 -5.40 14.39 3.34
C PHE A 29 -4.09 13.96 2.69
N ASP A 30 -4.07 12.82 1.99
CA ASP A 30 -2.88 12.36 1.27
C ASP A 30 -2.49 13.30 0.11
N ALA A 31 -3.47 13.87 -0.59
CA ALA A 31 -3.24 14.89 -1.60
C ALA A 31 -2.66 16.16 -1.00
N TRP A 32 -3.30 16.71 0.04
CA TRP A 32 -2.87 17.91 0.75
C TRP A 32 -1.43 17.78 1.26
N LYS A 33 -1.11 16.66 1.91
CA LYS A 33 0.24 16.35 2.40
C LYS A 33 1.26 16.30 1.25
N THR A 34 0.87 15.78 0.09
CA THR A 34 1.73 15.73 -1.11
C THR A 34 2.00 17.11 -1.68
N ASP A 35 1.00 18.01 -1.62
CA ASP A 35 1.07 19.34 -2.21
C ASP A 35 1.77 20.35 -1.31
N VAL A 36 1.63 20.23 0.02
CA VAL A 36 2.21 21.15 1.01
C VAL A 36 3.66 20.81 1.35
N LEU A 37 4.05 19.53 1.39
CA LEU A 37 5.38 19.14 1.85
C LEU A 37 6.45 19.29 0.76
N PRO A 38 7.55 20.01 1.05
CA PRO A 38 8.75 20.00 0.22
C PRO A 38 9.31 18.58 0.07
N ALA A 39 10.01 18.31 -1.04
CA ALA A 39 10.58 16.99 -1.32
C ALA A 39 11.38 16.41 -0.15
N GLU A 40 12.20 17.23 0.51
CA GLU A 40 13.05 16.87 1.66
C GLU A 40 12.24 16.43 2.90
N GLU A 41 11.02 16.95 3.07
CA GLU A 41 10.17 16.68 4.23
C GLU A 41 9.16 15.55 3.99
N ARG A 42 8.96 15.10 2.73
CA ARG A 42 7.99 14.04 2.40
C ARG A 42 8.18 12.76 3.22
N GLY A 43 9.44 12.38 3.49
CA GLY A 43 9.76 11.23 4.33
C GLY A 43 9.29 11.39 5.79
N ALA A 44 9.55 12.56 6.38
CA ALA A 44 9.11 12.87 7.74
C ALA A 44 7.58 13.00 7.83
N GLY A 45 6.96 13.66 6.85
CA GLY A 45 5.49 13.78 6.78
C GLY A 45 4.80 12.43 6.61
N ALA A 46 5.35 11.52 5.80
CA ALA A 46 4.87 10.15 5.69
C ALA A 46 4.98 9.39 7.03
N ALA A 47 6.09 9.57 7.75
CA ALA A 47 6.29 8.96 9.06
C ALA A 47 5.32 9.49 10.14
N ILE A 48 5.12 10.81 10.21
CA ILE A 48 4.21 11.45 11.16
C ILE A 48 2.76 11.09 10.87
N SER A 49 2.33 11.11 9.60
CA SER A 49 0.99 10.65 9.24
C SER A 49 0.78 9.17 9.54
N GLY A 50 1.78 8.33 9.28
CA GLY A 50 1.77 6.92 9.67
C GLY A 50 1.68 6.70 11.18
N LEU A 51 2.34 7.53 11.99
CA LEU A 51 2.23 7.53 13.45
C LEU A 51 0.79 7.88 13.89
N GLY A 52 0.24 8.97 13.35
CA GLY A 52 -1.12 9.41 13.65
C GLY A 52 -2.16 8.32 13.37
N TYR A 53 -2.05 7.66 12.21
CA TYR A 53 -2.88 6.52 11.84
C TYR A 53 -2.79 5.37 12.86
N ARG A 54 -1.58 4.99 13.28
CA ARG A 54 -1.37 3.91 14.26
C ARG A 54 -1.88 4.24 15.65
N LEU A 55 -1.69 5.47 16.10
CA LEU A 55 -2.25 5.96 17.36
C LEU A 55 -3.78 5.94 17.30
N GLY A 56 -4.36 6.39 16.18
CA GLY A 56 -5.79 6.32 15.92
C GLY A 56 -6.33 4.89 15.99
N MET A 57 -5.67 3.92 15.35
CA MET A 57 -6.02 2.50 15.44
C MET A 57 -5.95 1.95 16.88
N LEU A 58 -4.94 2.35 17.66
CA LEU A 58 -4.79 1.89 19.04
C LEU A 58 -5.89 2.44 19.94
N VAL A 59 -6.17 3.75 19.81
CA VAL A 59 -7.21 4.45 20.59
C VAL A 59 -8.59 3.93 20.22
N SER A 60 -8.90 3.81 18.92
CA SER A 60 -10.22 3.35 18.44
C SER A 60 -10.45 1.84 18.55
N GLY A 61 -9.37 1.05 18.70
CA GLY A 61 -9.42 -0.40 18.78
C GLY A 61 -9.50 -0.93 20.23
N GLY A 62 -8.44 -1.61 20.65
CA GLY A 62 -8.42 -2.31 21.95
C GLY A 62 -8.57 -1.39 23.16
N LEU A 63 -8.07 -0.16 23.08
CA LEU A 63 -8.17 0.81 24.17
C LEU A 63 -9.61 1.32 24.34
N ALA A 64 -10.30 1.63 23.24
CA ALA A 64 -11.73 1.98 23.27
C ALA A 64 -12.58 0.85 23.86
N LEU A 65 -12.35 -0.40 23.44
CA LEU A 65 -13.08 -1.55 23.97
C LEU A 65 -12.87 -1.73 25.48
N TRP A 66 -11.63 -1.62 25.95
CA TRP A 66 -11.30 -1.74 27.36
C TRP A 66 -11.91 -0.62 28.21
N LEU A 67 -11.87 0.63 27.73
CA LEU A 67 -12.51 1.76 28.42
C LEU A 67 -14.04 1.66 28.42
N ALA A 68 -14.64 1.20 27.31
CA ALA A 68 -16.08 1.03 27.20
C ALA A 68 -16.60 -0.06 28.16
N ASP A 69 -15.92 -1.21 28.22
CA ASP A 69 -16.32 -2.32 29.09
C ASP A 69 -16.14 -1.99 30.58
N ARG A 70 -15.01 -1.37 30.94
CA ARG A 70 -14.66 -1.18 32.34
C ARG A 70 -15.30 0.06 32.97
N TRP A 71 -15.32 1.21 32.26
CA TRP A 71 -15.54 2.53 32.89
C TRP A 71 -16.67 3.35 32.26
N LEU A 72 -16.69 3.50 30.93
CA LEU A 72 -17.52 4.53 30.26
C LEU A 72 -18.84 4.00 29.68
N GLY A 73 -18.96 2.68 29.49
CA GLY A 73 -20.01 2.10 28.66
C GLY A 73 -19.87 2.52 27.19
N TRP A 74 -20.69 1.90 26.32
CA TRP A 74 -20.68 2.19 24.89
C TRP A 74 -21.05 3.64 24.56
N GLN A 75 -22.07 4.18 25.21
CA GLN A 75 -22.51 5.56 24.97
C GLN A 75 -21.44 6.59 25.37
N GLY A 76 -20.78 6.41 26.53
CA GLY A 76 -19.69 7.29 26.95
C GLY A 76 -18.49 7.21 26.02
N MET A 77 -18.18 6.01 25.49
CA MET A 77 -17.12 5.83 24.51
C MET A 77 -17.42 6.56 23.19
N TYR A 78 -18.65 6.52 22.68
CA TYR A 78 -19.02 7.28 21.48
C TYR A 78 -18.91 8.80 21.69
N TRP A 79 -19.30 9.30 22.86
CA TRP A 79 -19.09 10.72 23.21
C TRP A 79 -17.62 11.09 23.28
N LEU A 80 -16.78 10.22 23.85
CA LEU A 80 -15.33 10.42 23.90
C LEU A 80 -14.73 10.47 22.49
N MET A 81 -15.12 9.54 21.60
CA MET A 81 -14.67 9.55 20.19
C MET A 81 -15.12 10.81 19.46
N ALA A 82 -16.36 11.26 19.68
CA ALA A 82 -16.85 12.53 19.11
C ALA A 82 -16.04 13.73 19.61
N ALA A 83 -15.70 13.76 20.91
CA ALA A 83 -14.87 14.81 21.49
C ALA A 83 -13.44 14.81 20.92
N LEU A 84 -12.86 13.63 20.68
CA LEU A 84 -11.53 13.49 20.06
C LEU A 84 -11.48 13.95 18.60
N LEU A 85 -12.62 13.98 17.89
CA LEU A 85 -12.68 14.51 16.53
C LEU A 85 -12.62 16.05 16.48
N ILE A 86 -13.04 16.74 17.53
CA ILE A 86 -13.02 18.21 17.60
C ILE A 86 -11.61 18.79 17.33
N PRO A 87 -10.54 18.37 18.02
CA PRO A 87 -9.20 18.88 17.72
C PRO A 87 -8.73 18.51 16.31
N CYS A 88 -9.15 17.37 15.73
CA CYS A 88 -8.85 17.02 14.34
C CYS A 88 -9.52 17.99 13.35
N ILE A 89 -10.78 18.38 13.61
CA ILE A 89 -11.49 19.37 12.80
C ILE A 89 -10.79 20.73 12.89
N ILE A 90 -10.43 21.16 14.11
CA ILE A 90 -9.70 22.43 14.33
C ILE A 90 -8.36 22.40 13.57
N ALA A 91 -7.59 21.33 13.69
CA ALA A 91 -6.32 21.17 12.98
C ALA A 91 -6.50 21.21 11.45
N THR A 92 -7.60 20.64 10.93
CA THR A 92 -7.93 20.68 9.51
C THR A 92 -8.28 22.09 9.04
N LEU A 93 -9.04 22.85 9.84
CA LEU A 93 -9.40 24.24 9.54
C LEU A 93 -8.21 25.21 9.61
N LEU A 94 -7.20 24.88 10.42
CA LEU A 94 -5.96 25.66 10.56
C LEU A 94 -4.86 25.21 9.57
N ALA A 95 -5.10 24.14 8.80
CA ALA A 95 -4.11 23.61 7.89
C ALA A 95 -3.80 24.63 6.78
N PRO A 96 -2.51 24.86 6.45
CA PRO A 96 -2.14 25.76 5.37
C PRO A 96 -2.70 25.28 4.03
N GLU A 97 -3.22 26.23 3.26
CA GLU A 97 -3.63 25.99 1.87
C GLU A 97 -2.38 25.87 0.98
N PRO A 98 -2.40 24.98 -0.03
CA PRO A 98 -1.31 24.89 -1.01
C PRO A 98 -1.10 26.24 -1.71
N THR A 99 0.16 26.65 -1.84
CA THR A 99 0.54 27.97 -2.39
C THR A 99 0.25 28.10 -3.88
N ASP A 100 0.25 26.96 -4.60
CA ASP A 100 -0.05 26.90 -6.02
C ASP A 100 -1.57 26.79 -6.23
N THR A 101 -2.15 27.81 -6.86
CA THR A 101 -3.56 27.81 -7.28
C THR A 101 -3.75 26.88 -8.48
N ILE A 102 -3.86 25.59 -8.20
CA ILE A 102 -4.15 24.58 -9.22
C ILE A 102 -5.63 24.74 -9.62
N PRO A 103 -5.94 24.95 -10.91
CA PRO A 103 -7.32 25.08 -11.36
C PRO A 103 -8.10 23.80 -11.09
N SER A 104 -9.26 23.92 -10.45
CA SER A 104 -10.14 22.78 -10.20
C SER A 104 -10.59 22.16 -11.54
N PRO A 105 -10.54 20.82 -11.67
CA PRO A 105 -10.98 20.16 -12.89
C PRO A 105 -12.48 20.44 -13.12
N LYS A 106 -12.82 20.95 -14.30
CA LYS A 106 -14.19 21.34 -14.65
C LYS A 106 -15.00 20.20 -15.26
N SER A 107 -14.36 19.06 -15.56
CA SER A 107 -15.00 17.88 -16.16
C SER A 107 -14.41 16.57 -15.63
N LEU A 108 -15.18 15.49 -15.75
CA LEU A 108 -14.72 14.12 -15.45
C LEU A 108 -13.50 13.71 -16.28
N GLU A 109 -13.43 14.17 -17.54
CA GLU A 109 -12.25 13.93 -18.39
C GLU A 109 -11.00 14.58 -17.79
N GLN A 110 -11.10 15.82 -17.31
CA GLN A 110 -10.00 16.49 -16.63
C GLN A 110 -9.64 15.86 -15.29
N ALA A 111 -10.62 15.28 -14.57
CA ALA A 111 -10.39 14.68 -13.27
C ALA A 111 -9.80 13.26 -13.34
N VAL A 112 -10.08 12.49 -14.40
CA VAL A 112 -9.69 11.08 -14.52
C VAL A 112 -8.72 10.84 -15.68
N VAL A 113 -9.00 11.38 -16.86
CA VAL A 113 -8.21 11.09 -18.07
C VAL A 113 -6.92 11.91 -18.10
N ALA A 114 -6.96 13.18 -17.71
CA ALA A 114 -5.77 14.02 -17.71
C ALA A 114 -4.66 13.53 -16.75
N PRO A 115 -4.94 13.13 -15.50
CA PRO A 115 -3.94 12.54 -14.60
C PRO A 115 -3.32 11.26 -15.14
N LEU A 116 -4.14 10.38 -15.74
CA LEU A 116 -3.68 9.13 -16.34
C LEU A 116 -2.80 9.40 -17.56
N ARG A 117 -3.21 10.33 -18.43
CA ARG A 117 -2.45 10.72 -19.61
C ARG A 117 -1.13 11.39 -19.24
N ASP A 118 -1.11 12.21 -18.19
CA ASP A 118 0.11 12.80 -17.63
C ASP A 118 1.05 11.70 -17.13
N PHE A 119 0.56 10.77 -16.31
CA PHE A 119 1.36 9.68 -15.77
C PHE A 119 1.92 8.77 -16.87
N PHE A 120 1.06 8.23 -17.75
CA PHE A 120 1.48 7.38 -18.87
C PHE A 120 2.18 8.16 -19.98
N GLY A 121 2.29 9.49 -19.92
CA GLY A 121 3.10 10.29 -20.83
C GLY A 121 4.58 10.35 -20.46
N ARG A 122 4.95 9.88 -19.27
CA ARG A 122 6.31 9.89 -18.74
C ARG A 122 7.15 8.75 -19.33
N ASN A 123 8.46 8.94 -19.39
CA ASN A 123 9.41 8.00 -20.02
C ASN A 123 9.62 6.69 -19.22
N ASN A 124 9.25 6.65 -17.95
CA ASN A 124 9.49 5.52 -17.03
C ASN A 124 8.22 5.07 -16.27
N ALA A 125 7.04 5.47 -16.75
CA ALA A 125 5.77 5.22 -16.08
C ALA A 125 5.53 3.74 -15.77
N TRP A 126 5.82 2.85 -16.72
CA TRP A 126 5.58 1.42 -16.60
C TRP A 126 6.60 0.73 -15.70
N LEU A 127 7.87 1.14 -15.77
CA LEU A 127 8.89 0.67 -14.81
C LEU A 127 8.57 1.11 -13.38
N ILE A 128 8.04 2.32 -13.19
CA ILE A 128 7.55 2.77 -11.89
C ILE A 128 6.37 1.92 -11.41
N LEU A 129 5.40 1.61 -12.27
CA LEU A 129 4.27 0.73 -11.89
C LEU A 129 4.76 -0.66 -11.44
N LEU A 130 5.71 -1.23 -12.20
CA LEU A 130 6.35 -2.50 -11.82
C LEU A 130 7.11 -2.37 -10.50
N LEU A 131 7.85 -1.27 -10.29
CA LEU A 131 8.55 -1.00 -9.05
C LEU A 131 7.59 -0.93 -7.86
N ILE A 132 6.47 -0.21 -7.98
CA ILE A 132 5.46 -0.07 -6.93
C ILE A 132 4.93 -1.44 -6.49
N VAL A 133 4.63 -2.32 -7.45
CA VAL A 133 4.10 -3.65 -7.16
C VAL A 133 5.19 -4.58 -6.62
N LEU A 134 6.34 -4.67 -7.29
CA LEU A 134 7.39 -5.63 -6.95
C LEU A 134 8.17 -5.25 -5.68
N TYR A 135 8.31 -3.96 -5.37
CA TYR A 135 9.02 -3.50 -4.18
C TYR A 135 8.36 -4.00 -2.88
N LYS A 136 7.02 -4.07 -2.85
CA LYS A 136 6.26 -4.58 -1.69
C LYS A 136 5.92 -6.07 -1.79
N LEU A 137 6.26 -6.74 -2.88
CA LEU A 137 5.84 -8.12 -3.11
C LEU A 137 6.42 -9.11 -2.09
N GLY A 138 7.72 -9.08 -1.84
CA GLY A 138 8.36 -9.99 -0.88
C GLY A 138 7.83 -9.80 0.55
N ASP A 139 7.68 -8.54 0.98
CA ASP A 139 7.10 -8.14 2.26
C ASP A 139 5.64 -8.60 2.37
N ALA A 140 4.85 -8.44 1.29
CA ALA A 140 3.47 -8.89 1.22
C ALA A 140 3.33 -10.42 1.38
N PHE A 141 4.23 -11.21 0.77
CA PHE A 141 4.24 -12.66 0.95
C PHE A 141 4.47 -13.00 2.42
N ALA A 142 5.54 -12.50 3.02
CA ALA A 142 5.84 -12.78 4.42
C ALA A 142 4.68 -12.40 5.35
N MET A 143 4.21 -11.15 5.29
CA MET A 143 3.15 -10.64 6.18
C MET A 143 1.81 -11.35 6.02
N SER A 144 1.49 -11.85 4.83
CA SER A 144 0.17 -12.47 4.56
C SER A 144 -0.13 -13.68 5.45
N LEU A 145 0.92 -14.41 5.86
CA LEU A 145 0.80 -15.63 6.65
C LEU A 145 1.56 -15.59 7.98
N THR A 146 2.20 -14.49 8.37
CA THR A 146 3.00 -14.41 9.61
C THR A 146 2.27 -14.92 10.84
N THR A 147 1.05 -14.43 11.11
CA THR A 147 0.27 -14.88 12.28
C THR A 147 -0.07 -16.37 12.20
N THR A 148 -0.44 -16.85 11.02
CA THR A 148 -0.74 -18.27 10.79
C THR A 148 0.51 -19.14 10.93
N PHE A 149 1.67 -18.68 10.46
CA PHE A 149 2.96 -19.35 10.61
C PHE A 149 3.37 -19.48 12.07
N LEU A 150 3.27 -18.41 12.85
CA LEU A 150 3.64 -18.43 14.26
C LEU A 150 2.76 -19.42 15.05
N ILE A 151 1.45 -19.44 14.77
CA ILE A 151 0.51 -20.32 15.49
C ILE A 151 0.57 -21.76 14.97
N ARG A 152 0.43 -21.97 13.65
CA ARG A 152 0.29 -23.31 13.05
C ARG A 152 1.59 -23.91 12.54
N GLY A 153 2.56 -23.09 12.15
CA GLY A 153 3.87 -23.55 11.68
C GLY A 153 4.80 -23.88 12.84
N VAL A 154 5.05 -22.91 13.71
CA VAL A 154 5.98 -23.07 14.84
C VAL A 154 5.29 -23.59 16.11
N GLY A 155 3.98 -23.41 16.24
CA GLY A 155 3.20 -23.90 17.39
C GLY A 155 3.22 -22.98 18.61
N PHE A 156 3.30 -21.66 18.42
CA PHE A 156 3.12 -20.70 19.51
C PHE A 156 1.66 -20.59 19.95
N ASP A 157 1.46 -20.19 21.21
CA ASP A 157 0.12 -19.90 21.69
C ASP A 157 -0.43 -18.63 21.04
N ALA A 158 -1.72 -18.64 20.68
CA ALA A 158 -2.36 -17.52 20.01
C ALA A 158 -2.40 -16.25 20.89
N GLY A 159 -2.49 -16.42 22.21
CA GLY A 159 -2.39 -15.33 23.18
C GLY A 159 -1.00 -14.70 23.18
N GLU A 160 0.05 -15.51 23.25
CA GLU A 160 1.45 -15.05 23.19
C GLU A 160 1.74 -14.27 21.90
N VAL A 161 1.38 -14.85 20.73
CA VAL A 161 1.54 -14.19 19.42
C VAL A 161 0.75 -12.89 19.37
N GLY A 162 -0.47 -12.88 19.90
CA GLY A 162 -1.33 -11.70 19.96
C GLY A 162 -0.72 -10.57 20.79
N VAL A 163 -0.17 -10.88 21.97
CA VAL A 163 0.50 -9.90 22.84
C VAL A 163 1.73 -9.36 22.15
N VAL A 164 2.60 -10.21 21.59
CA VAL A 164 3.85 -9.78 20.94
C VAL A 164 3.56 -8.90 19.72
N ASN A 165 2.64 -9.29 18.83
CA ASN A 165 2.29 -8.47 17.67
C ASN A 165 1.65 -7.12 18.05
N LYS A 166 0.72 -7.11 19.01
CA LYS A 166 0.01 -5.89 19.39
C LYS A 166 0.83 -4.92 20.22
N THR A 167 1.81 -5.42 20.98
CA THR A 167 2.67 -4.58 21.83
C THR A 167 4.00 -4.30 21.14
N LEU A 168 4.89 -5.30 21.09
CA LEU A 168 6.23 -5.19 20.55
C LEU A 168 6.21 -4.87 19.05
N GLY A 169 5.36 -5.55 18.28
CA GLY A 169 5.20 -5.29 16.85
C GLY A 169 4.78 -3.85 16.55
N LEU A 170 3.68 -3.39 17.16
CA LEU A 170 3.21 -2.01 16.96
C LEU A 170 4.25 -0.95 17.38
N LEU A 171 4.89 -1.12 18.53
CA LEU A 171 5.95 -0.22 19.00
C LEU A 171 7.12 -0.22 18.02
N ALA A 172 7.56 -1.39 17.57
CA ALA A 172 8.62 -1.52 16.58
C ALA A 172 8.26 -0.82 15.28
N THR A 173 7.01 -0.93 14.80
CA THR A 173 6.63 -0.24 13.57
C THR A 173 6.58 1.27 13.74
N ILE A 174 6.16 1.78 14.91
CA ILE A 174 6.17 3.21 15.21
C ILE A 174 7.61 3.73 15.20
N VAL A 175 8.49 3.07 15.95
CA VAL A 175 9.92 3.41 16.00
C VAL A 175 10.53 3.33 14.61
N GLY A 176 10.23 2.29 13.85
CA GLY A 176 10.71 2.08 12.49
C GLY A 176 10.23 3.16 11.53
N ALA A 177 8.95 3.53 11.56
CA ALA A 177 8.42 4.59 10.71
C ALA A 177 9.08 5.94 11.01
N LEU A 178 9.17 6.33 12.28
CA LEU A 178 9.79 7.58 12.70
C LEU A 178 11.29 7.60 12.41
N TYR A 179 12.00 6.54 12.75
CA TYR A 179 13.43 6.39 12.45
C TYR A 179 13.69 6.41 10.95
N GLY A 180 12.87 5.70 10.16
CA GLY A 180 12.92 5.71 8.70
C GLY A 180 12.70 7.12 8.13
N GLY A 181 11.70 7.85 8.62
CA GLY A 181 11.42 9.23 8.22
C GLY A 181 12.58 10.19 8.53
N ILE A 182 13.19 10.10 9.72
CA ILE A 182 14.37 10.90 10.08
C ILE A 182 15.57 10.53 9.19
N LEU A 183 15.80 9.24 8.96
CA LEU A 183 16.91 8.78 8.15
C LEU A 183 16.77 9.22 6.68
N MET A 184 15.53 9.35 6.19
CA MET A 184 15.23 9.91 4.86
C MET A 184 15.52 11.41 4.72
N GLN A 185 15.66 12.16 5.81
CA GLN A 185 16.15 13.55 5.73
C GLN A 185 17.66 13.59 5.44
N ARG A 186 18.38 12.51 5.76
CA ARG A 186 19.84 12.42 5.59
C ARG A 186 20.26 11.58 4.39
N LEU A 187 19.34 10.83 3.81
CA LEU A 187 19.57 9.95 2.67
C LEU A 187 18.75 10.43 1.47
N SER A 188 19.23 10.18 0.25
CA SER A 188 18.36 10.31 -0.92
C SER A 188 17.25 9.26 -0.89
N LEU A 189 16.08 9.57 -1.47
CA LEU A 189 14.95 8.64 -1.56
C LEU A 189 15.37 7.27 -2.09
N PHE A 190 16.21 7.24 -3.12
CA PHE A 190 16.76 6.01 -3.69
C PHE A 190 17.55 5.18 -2.65
N ARG A 191 18.48 5.81 -1.92
CA ARG A 191 19.28 5.12 -0.89
C ARG A 191 18.41 4.60 0.25
N ALA A 192 17.41 5.39 0.67
CA ALA A 192 16.47 4.97 1.70
C ALA A 192 15.67 3.74 1.26
N LEU A 193 15.07 3.77 0.07
CA LEU A 193 14.34 2.62 -0.49
C LEU A 193 15.23 1.38 -0.64
N LEU A 194 16.49 1.54 -1.05
CA LEU A 194 17.41 0.42 -1.21
C LEU A 194 17.74 -0.22 0.14
N ILE A 195 18.13 0.59 1.13
CA ILE A 195 18.48 0.09 2.47
C ILE A 195 17.26 -0.53 3.13
N PHE A 196 16.10 0.13 3.09
CA PHE A 196 14.89 -0.36 3.76
C PHE A 196 14.31 -1.59 3.05
N GLY A 197 14.44 -1.67 1.73
CA GLY A 197 14.08 -2.86 0.97
C GLY A 197 14.99 -4.06 1.30
N ILE A 198 16.30 -3.86 1.42
CA ILE A 198 17.24 -4.90 1.87
C ILE A 198 16.91 -5.34 3.29
N LEU A 199 16.63 -4.41 4.20
CA LEU A 199 16.25 -4.70 5.58
C LEU A 199 14.94 -5.51 5.66
N GLN A 200 13.92 -5.16 4.85
CA GLN A 200 12.68 -5.96 4.75
C GLN A 200 12.96 -7.38 4.20
N GLY A 201 13.85 -7.52 3.21
CA GLY A 201 14.30 -8.84 2.74
C GLY A 201 15.01 -9.64 3.82
N ALA A 202 15.87 -8.98 4.61
CA ALA A 202 16.55 -9.59 5.74
C ALA A 202 15.57 -10.01 6.86
N SER A 203 14.51 -9.24 7.11
CA SER A 203 13.49 -9.63 8.09
C SER A 203 12.71 -10.87 7.65
N ASN A 204 12.47 -11.05 6.35
CA ASN A 204 11.88 -12.29 5.83
C ASN A 204 12.78 -13.50 6.07
N ALA A 205 14.10 -13.34 5.92
CA ALA A 205 15.07 -14.38 6.26
C ALA A 205 15.06 -14.73 7.77
N GLY A 206 14.70 -13.78 8.63
CA GLY A 206 14.48 -14.02 10.06
C GLY A 206 13.34 -15.02 10.33
N TYR A 207 12.24 -14.95 9.58
CA TYR A 207 11.16 -15.94 9.69
C TYR A 207 11.53 -17.29 9.08
N TRP A 208 12.34 -17.31 8.01
CA TRP A 208 12.95 -18.55 7.53
C TRP A 208 13.78 -19.22 8.63
N LEU A 209 14.62 -18.47 9.34
CA LEU A 209 15.39 -19.00 10.46
C LEU A 209 14.48 -19.54 11.57
N LEU A 210 13.39 -18.85 11.89
CA LEU A 210 12.41 -19.32 12.87
C LEU A 210 11.69 -20.61 12.44
N SER A 211 11.60 -20.88 11.13
CA SER A 211 10.98 -22.12 10.61
C SER A 211 11.83 -23.37 10.80
N ILE A 212 13.14 -23.20 11.01
CA ILE A 212 14.10 -24.31 11.20
C ILE A 212 14.68 -24.37 12.62
N THR A 213 14.39 -23.36 13.45
CA THR A 213 14.87 -23.26 14.84
C THR A 213 13.77 -23.73 15.80
N ASP A 214 14.18 -24.30 16.93
CA ASP A 214 13.24 -24.70 17.97
C ASP A 214 12.44 -23.51 18.55
N LYS A 215 11.25 -23.83 19.07
CA LYS A 215 10.32 -22.87 19.66
C LYS A 215 11.00 -22.11 20.81
N ASN A 216 11.21 -20.81 20.60
CA ASN A 216 11.69 -19.90 21.62
C ASN A 216 10.99 -18.55 21.52
N MET A 217 10.41 -18.09 22.63
CA MET A 217 9.66 -16.84 22.71
C MET A 217 10.53 -15.61 22.41
N PHE A 218 11.82 -15.63 22.79
CA PHE A 218 12.76 -14.56 22.47
C PHE A 218 13.07 -14.50 20.98
N SER A 219 13.24 -15.65 20.32
CA SER A 219 13.46 -15.71 18.87
C SER A 219 12.25 -15.19 18.09
N MET A 220 11.03 -15.55 18.51
CA MET A 220 9.80 -15.00 17.94
C MET A 220 9.72 -13.49 18.17
N GLY A 221 9.93 -13.03 19.40
CA GLY A 221 9.87 -11.61 19.74
C GLY A 221 10.87 -10.78 18.93
N ALA A 222 12.10 -11.27 18.77
CA ALA A 222 13.12 -10.63 17.95
C ALA A 222 12.75 -10.58 16.46
N ALA A 223 12.23 -11.68 15.91
CA ALA A 223 11.78 -11.73 14.51
C ALA A 223 10.62 -10.75 14.25
N VAL A 224 9.59 -10.76 15.12
CA VAL A 224 8.44 -9.84 15.03
C VAL A 224 8.88 -8.40 15.19
N PHE A 225 9.74 -8.09 16.16
CA PHE A 225 10.28 -6.75 16.36
C PHE A 225 11.03 -6.26 15.11
N PHE A 226 11.95 -7.08 14.59
CA PHE A 226 12.78 -6.71 13.46
C PHE A 226 11.96 -6.54 12.18
N GLU A 227 11.00 -7.42 11.91
CA GLU A 227 10.10 -7.29 10.76
C GLU A 227 9.22 -6.05 10.87
N ASN A 228 8.58 -5.81 12.02
CA ASN A 228 7.76 -4.62 12.18
C ASN A 228 8.58 -3.33 12.10
N LEU A 229 9.80 -3.31 12.64
CA LEU A 229 10.72 -2.19 12.49
C LEU A 229 11.02 -1.90 11.01
N CYS A 230 11.43 -2.93 10.26
CA CYS A 230 11.78 -2.83 8.85
C CYS A 230 10.55 -2.48 7.99
N GLY A 231 9.39 -3.07 8.28
CA GLY A 231 8.12 -2.79 7.63
C GLY A 231 7.66 -1.35 7.86
N GLY A 232 7.90 -0.80 9.05
CA GLY A 232 7.65 0.62 9.37
C GLY A 232 8.51 1.56 8.54
N MET A 233 9.83 1.31 8.50
CA MET A 233 10.78 2.06 7.67
C MET A 233 10.42 1.98 6.18
N GLY A 234 10.14 0.77 5.69
CA GLY A 234 9.79 0.50 4.31
C GLY A 234 8.47 1.16 3.90
N THR A 235 7.47 1.20 4.78
CA THR A 235 6.18 1.84 4.50
C THR A 235 6.31 3.36 4.44
N ALA A 236 7.08 3.98 5.34
CA ALA A 236 7.33 5.43 5.30
C ALA A 236 8.03 5.84 4.00
N ALA A 237 9.08 5.11 3.60
CA ALA A 237 9.78 5.38 2.33
C ALA A 237 8.92 5.14 1.10
N PHE A 238 8.06 4.11 1.15
CA PHE A 238 7.15 3.80 0.05
C PHE A 238 6.08 4.88 -0.13
N VAL A 239 5.49 5.38 0.95
CA VAL A 239 4.53 6.51 0.89
C VAL A 239 5.23 7.76 0.32
N ALA A 240 6.43 8.07 0.78
CA ALA A 240 7.21 9.20 0.23
C ALA A 240 7.56 9.03 -1.26
N LEU A 241 7.81 7.79 -1.71
CA LEU A 241 7.94 7.47 -3.13
C LEU A 241 6.64 7.80 -3.89
N LEU A 242 5.48 7.33 -3.41
CA LEU A 242 4.19 7.64 -4.04
C LEU A 242 3.94 9.15 -4.15
N MET A 243 4.21 9.90 -3.07
CA MET A 243 4.10 11.36 -3.05
C MET A 243 5.01 12.01 -4.12
N THR A 244 6.23 11.54 -4.27
CA THR A 244 7.20 12.07 -5.26
C THR A 244 6.78 11.78 -6.70
N LEU A 245 6.08 10.68 -6.91
CA LEU A 245 5.58 10.28 -8.23
C LEU A 245 4.30 11.02 -8.62
N CYS A 246 3.69 11.77 -7.72
CA CYS A 246 2.50 12.55 -8.02
C CYS A 246 2.89 13.92 -8.58
N ASN A 247 2.19 14.32 -9.63
CA ASN A 247 2.20 15.70 -10.09
C ASN A 247 1.29 16.52 -9.17
N LYS A 248 1.77 17.65 -8.65
CA LYS A 248 1.00 18.56 -7.77
C LYS A 248 -0.36 18.90 -8.39
N SER A 249 -0.43 19.12 -9.71
CA SER A 249 -1.70 19.43 -10.38
C SER A 249 -2.77 18.32 -10.33
N PHE A 250 -2.36 17.08 -10.05
CA PHE A 250 -3.24 15.91 -10.06
C PHE A 250 -2.97 14.96 -8.88
N SER A 251 -2.50 15.52 -7.75
CA SER A 251 -1.96 14.76 -6.61
C SER A 251 -2.96 13.76 -6.05
N ALA A 252 -4.20 14.15 -5.82
CA ALA A 252 -5.26 13.30 -5.29
C ALA A 252 -5.51 12.05 -6.14
N THR A 253 -5.77 12.23 -7.45
CA THR A 253 -6.08 11.11 -8.35
C THR A 253 -4.87 10.20 -8.54
N GLN A 254 -3.67 10.77 -8.72
CA GLN A 254 -2.46 9.97 -8.93
C GLN A 254 -2.07 9.20 -7.65
N PHE A 255 -2.12 9.84 -6.48
CA PHE A 255 -1.81 9.16 -5.22
C PHE A 255 -2.79 8.03 -4.95
N ALA A 256 -4.09 8.28 -5.10
CA ALA A 256 -5.12 7.26 -4.92
C ALA A 256 -4.92 6.06 -5.87
N LEU A 257 -4.62 6.32 -7.15
CA LEU A 257 -4.36 5.28 -8.14
C LEU A 257 -3.13 4.43 -7.77
N LEU A 258 -2.01 5.08 -7.44
CA LEU A 258 -0.76 4.38 -7.15
C LEU A 258 -0.84 3.62 -5.81
N SER A 259 -1.51 4.19 -4.81
CA SER A 259 -1.77 3.54 -3.53
C SER A 259 -2.68 2.31 -3.70
N ALA A 260 -3.79 2.45 -4.46
CA ALA A 260 -4.68 1.34 -4.77
C ALA A 260 -3.97 0.21 -5.52
N LEU A 261 -3.12 0.54 -6.51
CA LEU A 261 -2.33 -0.45 -7.23
C LEU A 261 -1.39 -1.22 -6.30
N SER A 262 -0.74 -0.53 -5.35
CA SER A 262 0.12 -1.18 -4.36
C SER A 262 -0.66 -2.13 -3.44
N ALA A 263 -1.91 -1.79 -3.12
CA ALA A 263 -2.78 -2.62 -2.29
C ALA A 263 -3.24 -3.88 -3.03
N VAL A 264 -3.57 -3.78 -4.32
CA VAL A 264 -3.92 -4.94 -5.16
C VAL A 264 -2.83 -6.00 -5.10
N GLY A 265 -1.56 -5.60 -5.28
CA GLY A 265 -0.44 -6.54 -5.18
C GLY A 265 -0.38 -7.29 -3.85
N ARG A 266 -0.76 -6.65 -2.74
CA ARG A 266 -0.75 -7.25 -1.39
C ARG A 266 -1.95 -8.17 -1.14
N VAL A 267 -3.14 -7.79 -1.61
CA VAL A 267 -4.39 -8.52 -1.32
C VAL A 267 -4.40 -9.89 -2.00
N TYR A 268 -3.95 -9.98 -3.24
CA TYR A 268 -3.97 -11.24 -4.01
C TYR A 268 -2.84 -12.21 -3.62
N VAL A 269 -1.84 -11.74 -2.87
CA VAL A 269 -0.73 -12.58 -2.41
C VAL A 269 -1.19 -13.61 -1.36
N GLY A 270 -2.18 -13.28 -0.51
CA GLY A 270 -2.62 -14.17 0.57
C GLY A 270 -3.07 -15.57 0.12
N PRO A 271 -4.02 -15.69 -0.84
CA PRO A 271 -4.44 -17.00 -1.36
C PRO A 271 -3.30 -17.80 -2.01
N VAL A 272 -2.44 -17.12 -2.79
CA VAL A 272 -1.28 -17.75 -3.45
C VAL A 272 -0.27 -18.24 -2.41
N ALA A 273 -0.04 -17.45 -1.36
CA ALA A 273 0.82 -17.83 -0.24
C ALA A 273 0.29 -19.07 0.48
N GLY A 274 -1.02 -19.14 0.74
CA GLY A 274 -1.66 -20.29 1.39
C GLY A 274 -1.46 -21.59 0.61
N TRP A 275 -1.79 -21.58 -0.69
CA TRP A 275 -1.56 -22.71 -1.58
C TRP A 275 -0.08 -23.13 -1.64
N PHE A 276 0.84 -22.16 -1.69
CA PHE A 276 2.27 -22.45 -1.77
C PHE A 276 2.78 -23.14 -0.50
N VAL A 277 2.34 -22.70 0.68
CA VAL A 277 2.70 -23.31 1.97
C VAL A 277 2.15 -24.72 2.08
N GLU A 278 0.91 -24.97 1.65
CA GLU A 278 0.32 -26.31 1.64
C GLU A 278 1.11 -27.28 0.74
N ALA A 279 1.65 -26.80 -0.38
CA ALA A 279 2.41 -27.61 -1.32
C ALA A 279 3.89 -27.81 -0.95
N HIS A 280 4.57 -26.77 -0.44
CA HIS A 280 6.04 -26.76 -0.28
C HIS A 280 6.53 -26.55 1.17
N GLY A 281 5.61 -26.33 2.11
CA GLY A 281 5.92 -26.09 3.53
C GLY A 281 6.42 -24.68 3.85
N TRP A 282 6.54 -24.40 5.16
CA TRP A 282 6.92 -23.09 5.69
C TRP A 282 8.35 -22.63 5.36
N PRO A 283 9.40 -23.48 5.43
CA PRO A 283 10.76 -23.03 5.15
C PRO A 283 10.92 -22.57 3.69
N THR A 284 10.41 -23.35 2.74
CA THR A 284 10.47 -23.01 1.31
C THR A 284 9.70 -21.71 1.01
N PHE A 285 8.58 -21.48 1.70
CA PHE A 285 7.78 -20.27 1.55
C PHE A 285 8.51 -18.99 1.98
N TYR A 286 9.16 -18.98 3.15
CA TYR A 286 9.91 -17.79 3.58
C TYR A 286 11.18 -17.59 2.77
N LEU A 287 11.82 -18.65 2.28
CA LEU A 287 12.92 -18.51 1.34
C LEU A 287 12.43 -17.90 0.01
N PHE A 288 11.27 -18.34 -0.49
CA PHE A 288 10.64 -17.77 -1.67
C PHE A 288 10.31 -16.28 -1.48
N SER A 289 9.81 -15.86 -0.31
CA SER A 289 9.51 -14.45 -0.06
C SER A 289 10.76 -13.55 -0.04
N VAL A 290 11.91 -14.07 0.42
CA VAL A 290 13.21 -13.38 0.31
C VAL A 290 13.61 -13.21 -1.15
N VAL A 291 13.51 -14.28 -1.96
CA VAL A 291 13.83 -14.23 -3.39
C VAL A 291 12.86 -13.30 -4.13
N ALA A 292 11.58 -13.29 -3.76
CA ALA A 292 10.56 -12.43 -4.36
C ALA A 292 10.80 -10.93 -4.09
N ALA A 293 11.60 -10.55 -3.09
CA ALA A 293 12.00 -9.16 -2.86
C ALA A 293 13.09 -8.68 -3.85
N VAL A 294 13.89 -9.60 -4.40
CA VAL A 294 15.05 -9.28 -5.26
C VAL A 294 14.65 -8.54 -6.55
N PRO A 295 13.62 -8.96 -7.31
CA PRO A 295 13.20 -8.23 -8.52
C PRO A 295 12.82 -6.77 -8.24
N GLY A 296 12.16 -6.50 -7.12
CA GLY A 296 11.81 -5.13 -6.71
C GLY A 296 13.05 -4.26 -6.45
N LEU A 297 14.06 -4.82 -5.78
CA LEU A 297 15.34 -4.15 -5.55
C LEU A 297 16.12 -3.93 -6.85
N LEU A 298 16.14 -4.91 -7.75
CA LEU A 298 16.81 -4.77 -9.05
C LEU A 298 16.15 -3.68 -9.90
N LEU A 299 14.81 -3.62 -9.94
CA LEU A 299 14.09 -2.54 -10.63
C LEU A 299 14.37 -1.18 -10.00
N LEU A 300 14.50 -1.12 -8.67
CA LEU A 300 14.88 0.12 -7.99
C LEU A 300 16.24 0.62 -8.49
N LEU A 301 17.24 -0.28 -8.63
CA LEU A 301 18.55 0.06 -9.17
C LEU A 301 18.48 0.58 -10.61
N VAL A 302 17.64 -0.04 -11.46
CA VAL A 302 17.41 0.41 -12.85
C VAL A 302 16.77 1.80 -12.88
N CYS A 303 15.86 2.10 -11.95
CA CYS A 303 15.16 3.37 -11.87
C CYS A 303 15.95 4.47 -11.14
N ARG A 304 17.19 4.22 -10.71
CA ARG A 304 17.98 5.13 -9.87
C ARG A 304 18.06 6.55 -10.42
N GLN A 305 18.56 6.69 -11.65
CA GLN A 305 18.80 8.01 -12.25
C GLN A 305 17.50 8.79 -12.43
N THR A 306 16.41 8.09 -12.76
CA THR A 306 15.11 8.74 -12.97
C THR A 306 14.46 9.16 -11.66
N LEU A 307 14.59 8.35 -10.60
CA LEU A 307 14.09 8.71 -9.27
C LEU A 307 14.88 9.89 -8.67
N GLU A 308 16.21 9.88 -8.80
CA GLU A 308 17.06 11.00 -8.36
C GLU A 308 16.71 12.29 -9.15
N TYR A 309 16.49 12.18 -10.47
CA TYR A 309 16.07 13.31 -11.29
C TYR A 309 14.71 13.89 -10.88
N SER A 310 13.69 13.04 -10.71
CA SER A 310 12.35 13.47 -10.32
C SER A 310 12.31 14.03 -8.89
N TRP A 311 13.12 13.49 -7.98
CA TRP A 311 13.25 13.99 -6.62
C TRP A 311 13.86 15.40 -6.58
N GLN A 312 14.91 15.66 -7.38
CA GLN A 312 15.61 16.95 -7.37
C GLN A 312 14.89 18.05 -8.16
N ASN A 313 14.27 17.70 -9.28
CA ASN A 313 13.77 18.70 -10.23
C ASN A 313 12.24 18.90 -10.18
N GLU A 314 11.52 18.11 -9.38
CA GLU A 314 10.04 18.04 -9.35
C GLU A 314 9.40 17.94 -10.74
N ARG A 315 10.14 17.38 -11.71
CA ARG A 315 9.74 17.27 -13.11
C ARG A 315 9.94 15.85 -13.61
N PHE A 316 9.10 15.47 -14.56
CA PHE A 316 9.14 14.17 -15.21
C PHE A 316 9.70 14.32 -16.62
N ILE A 317 10.50 13.33 -17.04
CA ILE A 317 11.03 13.29 -18.40
C ILE A 317 9.91 12.83 -19.33
N PRO A 318 9.52 13.64 -20.33
CA PRO A 318 8.44 13.28 -21.25
C PRO A 318 8.89 12.15 -22.18
N ARG A 319 7.96 11.28 -22.55
CA ARG A 319 8.21 10.21 -23.51
C ARG A 319 8.47 10.77 -24.91
N THR A 320 9.56 10.31 -25.54
CA THR A 320 9.93 10.69 -26.92
C THR A 320 9.99 9.53 -27.90
N GLN A 321 10.07 8.28 -27.43
CA GLN A 321 10.27 7.08 -28.26
C GLN A 321 9.05 6.15 -28.26
N TYR A 322 8.95 5.28 -29.29
CA TYR A 322 8.03 4.13 -29.40
C TYR A 322 6.52 4.39 -29.18
N ARG A 323 6.00 5.55 -29.61
CA ARG A 323 4.59 5.94 -29.38
C ARG A 323 3.55 4.86 -29.75
N GLY A 324 3.73 4.19 -30.90
CA GLY A 324 2.82 3.12 -31.34
C GLY A 324 2.83 1.88 -30.45
N ALA A 325 4.01 1.43 -30.01
CA ALA A 325 4.15 0.27 -29.13
C ALA A 325 3.59 0.55 -27.73
N TYR A 326 3.73 1.78 -27.23
CA TYR A 326 3.12 2.18 -25.96
C TYR A 326 1.59 2.25 -26.02
N ASN A 327 1.03 2.70 -27.15
CA ASN A 327 -0.42 2.66 -27.33
C ASN A 327 -0.92 1.21 -27.30
N PHE A 328 -0.18 0.29 -27.94
CA PHE A 328 -0.49 -1.14 -27.88
C PHE A 328 -0.40 -1.71 -26.45
N ALA A 329 0.65 -1.36 -25.70
CA ALA A 329 0.79 -1.73 -24.29
C ALA A 329 -0.39 -1.22 -23.44
N LEU A 330 -0.80 0.03 -23.66
CA LEU A 330 -1.94 0.63 -22.99
C LEU A 330 -3.26 -0.06 -23.37
N SER A 331 -3.45 -0.42 -24.64
CA SER A 331 -4.62 -1.17 -25.10
C SER A 331 -4.70 -2.55 -24.45
N ILE A 332 -3.58 -3.27 -24.32
CA ILE A 332 -3.53 -4.55 -23.60
C ILE A 332 -3.90 -4.36 -22.13
N LEU A 333 -3.32 -3.35 -21.46
CA LEU A 333 -3.66 -3.04 -20.06
C LEU A 333 -5.15 -2.72 -19.89
N LEU A 334 -5.69 -1.86 -20.75
CA LEU A 334 -7.11 -1.48 -20.72
C LEU A 334 -8.02 -2.68 -20.99
N ALA A 335 -7.64 -3.59 -21.88
CA ALA A 335 -8.37 -4.83 -22.10
C ALA A 335 -8.39 -5.71 -20.84
N GLY A 336 -7.25 -5.86 -20.16
CA GLY A 336 -7.17 -6.58 -18.89
C GLY A 336 -8.03 -5.94 -17.79
N VAL A 337 -7.99 -4.61 -17.65
CA VAL A 337 -8.83 -3.86 -16.69
C VAL A 337 -10.32 -3.99 -17.03
N ALA A 338 -10.69 -3.95 -18.31
CA ALA A 338 -12.07 -4.15 -18.74
C ALA A 338 -12.57 -5.57 -18.41
N LEU A 339 -11.74 -6.60 -18.63
CA LEU A 339 -12.06 -7.97 -18.24
C LEU A 339 -12.22 -8.12 -16.71
N LEU A 340 -11.37 -7.43 -15.91
CA LEU A 340 -11.52 -7.38 -14.45
C LEU A 340 -12.84 -6.71 -14.04
N ALA A 341 -13.23 -5.61 -14.69
CA ALA A 341 -14.49 -4.94 -14.41
C ALA A 341 -15.70 -5.85 -14.73
N VAL A 342 -15.65 -6.57 -15.86
CA VAL A 342 -16.66 -7.58 -16.20
C VAL A 342 -16.67 -8.70 -15.16
N TRP A 343 -15.49 -9.19 -14.74
CA TRP A 343 -15.40 -10.21 -13.72
C TRP A 343 -16.03 -9.77 -12.39
N VAL A 344 -15.76 -8.54 -11.91
CA VAL A 344 -16.39 -8.01 -10.69
C VAL A 344 -17.92 -7.92 -10.85
N LEU A 345 -18.41 -7.45 -11.99
CA LEU A 345 -19.85 -7.38 -12.27
C LEU A 345 -20.49 -8.78 -12.21
N LEU A 346 -19.92 -9.76 -12.90
CA LEU A 346 -20.45 -11.13 -12.90
C LEU A 346 -20.34 -11.79 -11.52
N LEU A 347 -19.28 -11.49 -10.76
CA LEU A 347 -19.13 -11.94 -9.38
C LEU A 347 -20.23 -11.36 -8.48
N THR A 348 -20.57 -10.08 -8.63
CA THR A 348 -21.67 -9.47 -7.87
C THR A 348 -23.03 -10.04 -8.26
N MET A 349 -23.25 -10.36 -9.54
CA MET A 349 -24.48 -11.01 -9.98
C MET A 349 -24.62 -12.43 -9.39
N ASN A 350 -23.53 -13.19 -9.35
CA ASN A 350 -23.51 -14.49 -8.67
C ASN A 350 -23.74 -14.36 -7.15
N ALA A 351 -23.13 -13.37 -6.51
CA ALA A 351 -23.29 -13.14 -5.08
C ALA A 351 -24.71 -12.69 -4.67
N LEU A 352 -25.47 -12.11 -5.60
CA LEU A 352 -26.86 -11.71 -5.43
C LEU A 352 -27.86 -12.80 -5.88
N ASP A 353 -27.37 -14.03 -6.13
CA ASP A 353 -28.15 -15.17 -6.63
C ASP A 353 -28.92 -14.90 -7.96
N TYR A 354 -28.52 -13.89 -8.73
CA TYR A 354 -29.13 -13.60 -10.04
C TYR A 354 -28.71 -14.62 -11.11
N THR A 355 -27.47 -15.12 -11.03
CA THR A 355 -26.87 -16.05 -11.99
C THR A 355 -25.88 -16.99 -11.29
N ASN A 356 -25.45 -18.08 -11.94
CA ASN A 356 -24.39 -18.95 -11.44
C ASN A 356 -23.36 -19.24 -12.55
N PHE A 357 -22.54 -18.23 -12.88
CA PHE A 357 -21.43 -18.39 -13.82
C PHE A 357 -20.30 -19.21 -13.19
N SER A 358 -19.97 -20.37 -13.77
CA SER A 358 -18.89 -21.25 -13.30
C SER A 358 -17.49 -20.84 -13.79
N PHE A 359 -17.39 -19.99 -14.83
CA PHE A 359 -16.12 -19.60 -15.46
C PHE A 359 -15.43 -18.38 -14.82
N LEU A 360 -15.93 -17.89 -13.67
CA LEU A 360 -15.39 -16.67 -13.04
C LEU A 360 -13.92 -16.77 -12.67
N SER A 361 -13.44 -17.93 -12.22
CA SER A 361 -12.01 -18.14 -11.91
C SER A 361 -11.14 -17.99 -13.16
N GLY A 362 -11.50 -18.65 -14.26
CA GLY A 362 -10.78 -18.54 -15.53
C GLY A 362 -10.83 -17.12 -16.13
N LEU A 363 -11.94 -16.40 -15.94
CA LEU A 363 -12.04 -15.00 -16.35
C LEU A 363 -11.09 -14.11 -15.53
N LEU A 364 -10.98 -14.33 -14.21
CA LEU A 364 -10.02 -13.61 -13.37
C LEU A 364 -8.58 -13.87 -13.82
N GLU A 365 -8.20 -15.14 -14.01
CA GLU A 365 -6.85 -15.52 -14.43
C GLU A 365 -6.47 -14.89 -15.77
N THR A 366 -7.36 -14.94 -16.76
CA THR A 366 -7.14 -14.31 -18.07
C THR A 366 -7.06 -12.79 -17.98
N ALA A 367 -7.94 -12.15 -17.20
CA ALA A 367 -7.93 -10.70 -17.00
C ALA A 367 -6.62 -10.22 -16.36
N VAL A 368 -6.17 -10.91 -15.29
CA VAL A 368 -4.90 -10.62 -14.61
C VAL A 368 -3.72 -10.88 -15.54
N ALA A 369 -3.69 -12.02 -16.26
CA ALA A 369 -2.62 -12.34 -17.19
C ALA A 369 -2.48 -11.27 -18.29
N VAL A 370 -3.60 -10.85 -18.90
CA VAL A 370 -3.61 -9.79 -19.92
C VAL A 370 -3.10 -8.46 -19.34
N ALA A 371 -3.59 -8.06 -18.16
CA ALA A 371 -3.14 -6.83 -17.50
C ALA A 371 -1.63 -6.85 -17.19
N VAL A 372 -1.13 -7.96 -16.64
CA VAL A 372 0.29 -8.16 -16.32
C VAL A 372 1.13 -8.16 -17.60
N CYS A 373 0.69 -8.83 -18.67
CA CYS A 373 1.37 -8.80 -19.97
C CYS A 373 1.50 -7.37 -20.50
N GLY A 374 0.45 -6.55 -20.39
CA GLY A 374 0.49 -5.14 -20.77
C GLY A 374 1.52 -4.35 -19.97
N ILE A 375 1.56 -4.56 -18.64
CA ILE A 375 2.51 -3.89 -17.74
C ILE A 375 3.95 -4.31 -18.04
N VAL A 376 4.22 -5.61 -18.18
CA VAL A 376 5.55 -6.14 -18.47
C VAL A 376 6.03 -5.65 -19.84
N PHE A 377 5.16 -5.68 -20.86
CA PHE A 377 5.50 -5.18 -22.19
C PHE A 377 5.81 -3.67 -22.18
N GLY A 378 5.00 -2.88 -21.48
CA GLY A 378 5.27 -1.45 -21.26
C GLY A 378 6.59 -1.20 -20.51
N GLY A 379 6.89 -2.01 -19.49
CA GLY A 379 8.15 -1.93 -18.73
C GLY A 379 9.38 -2.26 -19.57
N LEU A 380 9.28 -3.24 -20.47
CA LEU A 380 10.33 -3.55 -21.45
C LEU A 380 10.57 -2.38 -22.40
N LEU A 381 9.51 -1.71 -22.87
CA LEU A 381 9.63 -0.51 -23.71
C LEU A 381 10.31 0.64 -22.97
N ASP A 382 9.94 0.89 -21.72
CA ASP A 382 10.58 1.90 -20.87
C ASP A 382 12.07 1.61 -20.65
N TYR A 383 12.43 0.34 -20.39
CA TYR A 383 13.83 -0.08 -20.25
C TYR A 383 14.62 0.17 -21.55
N LEU A 384 14.06 -0.20 -22.70
CA LEU A 384 14.68 0.03 -24.00
C LEU A 384 14.81 1.52 -24.33
N ALA A 385 13.81 2.33 -23.96
CA ALA A 385 13.83 3.77 -24.13
C ALA A 385 14.94 4.42 -23.28
N LEU A 386 15.01 4.08 -21.98
CA LEU A 386 16.03 4.57 -21.05
C LEU A 386 17.46 4.21 -21.50
N ARG A 387 17.65 2.98 -21.98
CA ARG A 387 18.94 2.53 -22.53
C ARG A 387 19.39 3.36 -23.72
N LYS A 388 18.44 3.74 -24.59
CA LYS A 388 18.72 4.54 -25.79
C LYS A 388 19.02 6.01 -25.45
N THR A 389 18.40 6.55 -24.40
CA THR A 389 18.63 7.93 -23.92
C THR A 389 19.85 8.06 -22.98
N ARG A 390 20.59 6.98 -22.72
CA ARG A 390 21.72 6.93 -21.75
C ARG A 390 21.34 7.39 -20.33
N LEU A 391 20.13 7.07 -19.91
CA LEU A 391 19.61 7.37 -18.55
C LEU A 391 19.61 6.12 -17.65
N LEU A 392 20.42 5.10 -17.99
CA LEU A 392 20.64 3.87 -17.22
C LEU A 392 21.99 3.92 -16.50
#